data_AF-A0A087SIX0-F1
#
_entry.id   AF-A0A087SIX0-F1
#
_cell.length_a   1.000
_cell.length_b   1.000
_cell.length_c   1.000
_cell.angle_alpha   90.00
_cell.angle_beta   90.00
_cell.angle_gamma   90.00
#
_symmetry.space_group_name_H-M   'P 1'
#
loop_
_entity.id
_entity.type
_entity.pdbx_description
1 polymer ?
#
loop_
_entity_poly.entity_id
_entity_poly.type
_entity_poly.pdbx_seq_one_letter_code
_entity_poly.pdbx_strand_id
1 'polypeptide(L)'
;MAGNSSQQQTASNLDVPVVPASQDEAIEQACDALAARLSGSSSTGFAGLNRIRLSLEIPLADTSPSAQGALVSALISGLTRRGLPRPTPVGCSSSTASLSRGLTLEGALKRPGKGPVLIVAPSAAQAGQVARLLHAWGGGPVLMLNAEWEMEGGGSSSPETRQDLRFDAVYVFMPLNIKALVTRKDGIVMRSAGRAGAPWRILLLAKGKWEPIASMAQRPTSSDIETSLYNYTAATSPLTKGISAVRNLFNKRQ
;
A
#
# COMPACT_ATOMS: atom_id res chain seq x y z
N MET A 1 4.51 -30.64 -11.48
CA MET A 1 5.10 -29.72 -10.49
C MET A 1 5.86 -28.65 -11.26
N ALA A 2 5.25 -27.49 -11.48
CA ALA A 2 5.87 -26.37 -12.18
C ALA A 2 6.46 -25.41 -11.13
N GLY A 3 7.79 -25.27 -11.14
CA GLY A 3 8.51 -24.33 -10.29
C GLY A 3 8.25 -22.91 -10.77
N ASN A 4 7.76 -22.07 -9.86
CA ASN A 4 7.52 -20.66 -10.11
C ASN A 4 8.84 -19.90 -9.86
N SER A 5 9.63 -19.70 -10.92
CA SER A 5 10.87 -18.93 -10.87
C SER A 5 10.55 -17.44 -10.81
N SER A 6 10.39 -16.91 -9.61
CA SER A 6 10.35 -15.46 -9.36
C SER A 6 11.68 -14.85 -9.78
N GLN A 7 11.70 -14.16 -10.92
CA GLN A 7 12.85 -13.38 -11.37
C GLN A 7 13.04 -12.17 -10.44
N GLN A 8 13.91 -12.32 -9.44
CA GLN A 8 14.47 -11.20 -8.68
C GLN A 8 15.40 -10.40 -9.62
N GLN A 9 14.95 -9.21 -10.04
CA GLN A 9 15.84 -8.24 -10.68
C GLN A 9 16.90 -7.78 -9.67
N THR A 10 18.16 -7.71 -10.10
CA THR A 10 19.28 -7.25 -9.28
C THR A 10 19.12 -5.75 -8.94
N ALA A 11 19.48 -5.38 -7.71
CA ALA A 11 19.26 -4.05 -7.12
C ALA A 11 19.85 -2.86 -7.91
N SER A 12 20.78 -3.09 -8.83
CA SER A 12 21.53 -2.07 -9.56
C SER A 12 20.76 -1.36 -10.69
N ASN A 13 19.50 -1.71 -10.97
CA ASN A 13 18.71 -1.10 -12.06
C ASN A 13 17.26 -0.75 -11.66
N LEU A 14 16.97 -0.69 -10.36
CA LEU A 14 15.65 -0.36 -9.86
C LEU A 14 15.53 1.16 -9.68
N ASP A 15 14.58 1.77 -10.40
CA ASP A 15 14.19 3.16 -10.16
C ASP A 15 13.68 3.32 -8.71
N VAL A 16 14.22 4.32 -8.01
CA VAL A 16 13.94 4.57 -6.60
C VAL A 16 12.68 5.45 -6.54
N PRO A 17 11.57 4.95 -5.97
CA PRO A 17 10.38 5.77 -5.84
C PRO A 17 10.65 6.93 -4.86
N VAL A 18 9.97 8.05 -5.07
CA VAL A 18 10.07 9.21 -4.17
C VAL A 18 9.45 8.85 -2.83
N VAL A 19 10.29 8.65 -1.82
CA VAL A 19 9.85 8.35 -0.45
C VAL A 19 9.32 9.63 0.20
N PRO A 20 8.07 9.66 0.71
CA PRO A 20 7.54 10.85 1.38
C PRO A 20 8.30 11.14 2.67
N ALA A 21 8.64 12.41 2.90
CA ALA A 21 9.30 12.90 4.11
C ALA A 21 8.32 13.25 5.24
N SER A 22 7.03 13.37 4.91
CA SER A 22 5.96 13.72 5.86
C SER A 22 4.66 13.00 5.55
N GLN A 23 3.73 13.02 6.50
CA GLN A 23 2.39 12.46 6.30
C GLN A 23 1.64 13.22 5.19
N ASP A 24 1.79 14.55 5.14
CA ASP A 24 1.17 15.38 4.11
C ASP A 24 1.68 15.02 2.70
N GLU A 25 2.99 14.80 2.54
CA GLU A 25 3.56 14.33 1.28
C GLU A 25 3.03 12.93 0.91
N ALA A 26 2.90 12.01 1.88
CA ALA A 26 2.32 10.70 1.63
C ALA A 26 0.86 10.81 1.17
N ILE A 27 0.07 11.72 1.75
CA ILE A 27 -1.31 12.00 1.34
C ILE A 27 -1.37 12.58 -0.07
N GLU A 28 -0.49 13.53 -0.42
CA GLU A 28 -0.45 14.11 -1.77
C GLU A 28 -0.08 13.05 -2.82
N GLN A 29 0.95 12.24 -2.55
CA GLN A 29 1.33 11.12 -3.43
C GLN A 29 0.19 10.11 -3.58
N ALA A 30 -0.52 9.77 -2.50
CA ALA A 30 -1.67 8.88 -2.55
C ALA A 30 -2.82 9.48 -3.40
N CYS A 31 -3.08 10.78 -3.26
CA CYS A 31 -4.09 11.48 -4.05
C CYS A 31 -3.72 11.50 -5.54
N ASP A 32 -2.45 11.70 -5.88
CA ASP A 32 -1.97 11.64 -7.28
C ASP A 32 -2.12 10.24 -7.87
N ALA A 33 -1.75 9.21 -7.12
CA ALA A 33 -1.91 7.82 -7.56
C ALA A 33 -3.39 7.47 -7.80
N LEU A 34 -4.28 7.89 -6.89
CA LEU A 34 -5.73 7.71 -7.04
C LEU A 34 -6.28 8.45 -8.25
N ALA A 35 -5.91 9.72 -8.42
CA ALA A 35 -6.37 10.53 -9.55
C ALA A 35 -5.91 9.94 -10.88
N ALA A 36 -4.67 9.44 -10.97
CA ALA A 36 -4.19 8.76 -12.16
C ALA A 36 -5.00 7.48 -12.45
N ARG A 37 -5.30 6.66 -11.43
CA ARG A 37 -6.08 5.42 -11.60
C ARG A 37 -7.55 5.66 -11.93
N LEU A 38 -8.16 6.67 -11.32
CA LEU A 38 -9.57 7.01 -11.54
C LEU A 38 -9.79 7.77 -12.86
N SER A 39 -8.85 8.62 -13.27
CA SER A 39 -8.93 9.37 -14.54
C SER A 39 -8.57 8.53 -15.76
N GLY A 40 -7.67 7.55 -15.61
CA GLY A 40 -7.27 6.63 -16.69
C GLY A 40 -8.36 5.67 -17.16
N SER A 41 -9.53 5.67 -16.53
CA SER A 41 -10.69 4.84 -16.89
C SER A 41 -11.62 5.51 -17.94
N SER A 42 -11.17 6.59 -18.59
CA SER A 42 -12.02 7.53 -19.35
C SER A 42 -12.52 7.05 -20.72
N SER A 43 -12.17 5.84 -21.20
CA SER A 43 -12.66 5.37 -22.52
C SER A 43 -14.14 4.99 -22.55
N THR A 44 -14.85 4.96 -21.41
CA THR A 44 -16.29 4.57 -21.34
C THR A 44 -17.15 5.44 -20.43
N GLY A 45 -16.65 6.61 -19.99
CA GLY A 45 -17.35 7.47 -19.04
C GLY A 45 -17.46 6.88 -17.62
N PHE A 46 -18.05 7.63 -16.70
CA PHE A 46 -18.16 7.28 -15.27
C PHE A 46 -18.90 5.94 -15.00
N ALA A 47 -19.58 5.36 -16.00
CA ALA A 47 -20.21 4.04 -15.91
C ALA A 47 -19.19 2.89 -15.68
N GLY A 48 -17.94 3.05 -16.15
CA GLY A 48 -16.85 2.08 -15.94
C GLY A 48 -16.26 2.07 -14.52
N LEU A 49 -16.48 3.14 -13.74
CA LEU A 49 -15.92 3.29 -12.38
C LEU A 49 -16.67 2.45 -11.34
N ASN A 50 -17.87 1.96 -11.64
CA ASN A 50 -18.71 1.17 -10.72
C ASN A 50 -18.10 -0.16 -10.27
N ARG A 51 -16.94 -0.55 -10.83
CA ARG A 51 -16.20 -1.76 -10.45
C ARG A 51 -14.80 -1.48 -9.93
N ILE A 52 -14.39 -0.21 -9.83
CA ILE A 52 -13.06 0.13 -9.37
C ILE A 52 -13.01 0.03 -7.85
N ARG A 53 -12.16 -0.88 -7.35
CA ARG A 53 -11.89 -1.12 -5.94
C ARG A 53 -10.41 -0.88 -5.69
N LEU A 54 -10.07 0.23 -5.04
CA LEU A 54 -8.69 0.64 -4.79
C LEU A 54 -8.40 0.66 -3.28
N SER A 55 -7.24 0.18 -2.87
CA SER A 55 -6.79 0.27 -1.49
C SER A 55 -5.57 1.15 -1.33
N LEU A 56 -5.47 1.71 -0.13
CA LEU A 56 -4.47 2.69 0.28
C LEU A 56 -3.99 2.33 1.67
N GLU A 57 -2.69 2.40 1.88
CA GLU A 57 -2.08 2.30 3.20
C GLU A 57 -1.16 3.49 3.41
N ILE A 58 -1.55 4.36 4.34
CA ILE A 58 -0.84 5.57 4.73
C ILE A 58 -0.63 5.51 6.24
N PRO A 59 0.61 5.65 6.73
CA PRO A 59 0.89 5.55 8.15
C PRO A 59 0.18 6.68 8.91
N LEU A 60 -0.27 6.35 10.10
CA LEU A 60 -0.83 7.29 11.05
C LEU A 60 0.22 7.65 12.10
N ALA A 61 0.19 8.89 12.59
CA ALA A 61 1.03 9.33 13.68
C ALA A 61 0.71 8.58 14.99
N ASP A 62 -0.57 8.26 15.21
CA ASP A 62 -1.07 7.47 16.32
C ASP A 62 -2.38 6.74 15.92
N THR A 63 -2.88 5.85 16.78
CA THR A 63 -4.11 5.07 16.55
C THR A 63 -5.37 5.79 17.04
N SER A 64 -5.30 7.08 17.34
CA SER A 64 -6.45 7.84 17.85
C SER A 64 -7.50 8.05 16.76
N PRO A 65 -8.79 8.10 17.13
CA PRO A 65 -9.86 8.47 16.20
C PRO A 65 -9.62 9.83 15.55
N SER A 66 -9.04 10.79 16.28
CA SER A 66 -8.69 12.12 15.77
C SER A 66 -7.66 12.08 14.64
N ALA A 67 -6.59 11.30 14.77
CA ALA A 67 -5.57 11.17 13.72
C ALA A 67 -6.16 10.53 12.46
N GLN A 68 -6.99 9.50 12.64
CA GLN A 68 -7.72 8.87 11.52
C GLN A 68 -8.69 9.86 10.84
N GLY A 69 -9.42 10.66 11.63
CA GLY A 69 -10.30 11.70 11.11
C GLY A 69 -9.58 12.80 10.32
N ALA A 70 -8.44 13.25 10.83
CA ALA A 70 -7.57 14.21 10.15
C ALA A 70 -7.06 13.65 8.80
N LEU A 71 -6.56 12.42 8.80
CA LEU A 71 -6.12 11.73 7.58
C LEU A 71 -7.25 11.64 6.54
N VAL A 72 -8.45 11.22 6.96
CA VAL A 72 -9.61 11.11 6.06
C VAL A 72 -10.00 12.48 5.49
N SER A 73 -10.02 13.52 6.33
CA SER A 73 -10.35 14.88 5.89
C SER A 73 -9.33 15.41 4.88
N ALA A 74 -8.04 15.21 5.15
CA ALA A 74 -6.95 15.62 4.27
C ALA A 74 -6.99 14.87 2.93
N LEU A 75 -7.18 13.55 2.96
CA LEU A 75 -7.32 12.72 1.76
C LEU A 75 -8.52 13.16 0.91
N ILE A 76 -9.70 13.31 1.50
CA ILE A 76 -10.90 13.77 0.78
C ILE A 76 -10.69 15.15 0.16
N SER A 77 -10.06 16.05 0.90
CA SER A 77 -9.74 17.40 0.41
C SER A 77 -8.76 17.34 -0.76
N GLY A 78 -7.71 16.51 -0.66
CA GLY A 78 -6.73 16.29 -1.72
C GLY A 78 -7.32 15.69 -2.99
N LEU A 79 -8.29 14.77 -2.86
CA LEU A 79 -9.03 14.21 -3.99
C LEU A 79 -9.94 15.26 -4.65
N THR A 80 -10.63 16.06 -3.84
CA THR A 80 -11.53 17.11 -4.35
C THR A 80 -10.74 18.20 -5.09
N ARG A 81 -9.55 18.58 -4.62
CA ARG A 81 -8.63 19.49 -5.33
C ARG A 81 -8.23 18.98 -6.71
N ARG A 82 -8.22 17.66 -6.90
CA ARG A 82 -7.92 16.99 -8.19
C ARG A 82 -9.17 16.79 -9.06
N GLY A 83 -10.30 17.39 -8.69
CA GLY A 83 -11.55 17.32 -9.44
C GLY A 83 -12.29 15.98 -9.31
N LEU A 84 -11.87 15.11 -8.38
CA LEU A 84 -12.55 13.84 -8.13
C LEU A 84 -13.81 14.04 -7.28
N PRO A 85 -14.85 13.19 -7.46
CA PRO A 85 -16.04 13.26 -6.64
C PRO A 85 -15.72 12.91 -5.18
N ARG A 86 -16.31 13.66 -4.25
CA ARG A 86 -16.12 13.47 -2.81
C ARG A 86 -16.68 12.11 -2.38
N PRO A 87 -15.85 11.17 -1.86
CA PRO A 87 -16.36 9.90 -1.36
C PRO A 87 -17.08 10.08 -0.02
N THR A 88 -18.09 9.26 0.22
CA THR A 88 -18.75 9.16 1.53
C THR A 88 -17.85 8.36 2.47
N PRO A 89 -17.36 8.94 3.58
CA PRO A 89 -16.53 8.19 4.51
C PRO A 89 -17.39 7.25 5.36
N VAL A 90 -16.97 5.99 5.45
CA VAL A 90 -17.58 4.96 6.29
C VAL A 90 -16.54 4.50 7.30
N GLY A 91 -16.73 4.86 8.55
CA GLY A 91 -15.86 4.47 9.66
C GLY A 91 -16.20 3.08 10.18
N CYS A 92 -15.17 2.25 10.30
CA CYS A 92 -15.32 0.92 10.89
C CYS A 92 -15.00 0.87 12.39
N SER A 93 -14.53 1.97 12.98
CA SER A 93 -14.54 2.10 14.43
C SER A 93 -15.97 2.36 14.95
N SER A 94 -16.22 2.07 16.23
CA SER A 94 -17.51 2.33 16.88
C SER A 94 -17.93 3.80 16.89
N SER A 95 -17.02 4.72 16.52
CA SER A 95 -17.26 6.16 16.48
C SER A 95 -16.98 6.74 15.09
N THR A 96 -17.93 7.52 14.59
CA THR A 96 -17.74 8.41 13.44
C THR A 96 -17.46 9.84 13.84
N ALA A 97 -17.33 10.14 15.14
CA ALA A 97 -17.19 11.52 15.62
C ALA A 97 -16.05 12.28 14.93
N SER A 98 -15.00 11.56 14.52
CA SER A 98 -13.84 12.11 13.82
C SER A 98 -14.01 12.18 12.28
N LEU A 99 -15.06 11.59 11.72
CA LEU A 99 -15.35 11.57 10.28
C LEU A 99 -16.42 12.60 9.93
N SER A 100 -15.98 13.78 9.49
CA SER A 100 -16.93 14.83 9.05
C SER A 100 -17.86 14.30 7.95
N ARG A 101 -19.18 14.29 8.23
CA ARG A 101 -20.23 13.75 7.34
C ARG A 101 -20.06 12.25 7.00
N GLY A 102 -19.45 11.48 7.90
CA GLY A 102 -19.28 10.03 7.74
C GLY A 102 -20.40 9.19 8.35
N LEU A 103 -20.48 7.94 7.92
CA LEU A 103 -21.38 6.91 8.45
C LEU A 103 -20.59 5.87 9.24
N THR A 104 -21.21 5.24 10.25
CA THR A 104 -20.65 4.02 10.84
C THR A 104 -20.85 2.89 9.84
N LEU A 105 -20.04 1.83 9.92
CA LEU A 105 -20.26 0.62 9.11
C LEU A 105 -21.69 0.08 9.29
N GLU A 106 -22.20 0.07 10.53
CA GLU A 106 -23.58 -0.34 10.81
C GLU A 106 -24.62 0.60 10.18
N GLY A 107 -24.42 1.92 10.27
CA GLY A 107 -25.30 2.91 9.68
C GLY A 107 -25.35 2.81 8.16
N ALA A 108 -24.19 2.59 7.53
CA ALA A 108 -24.06 2.39 6.09
C ALA A 108 -24.73 1.09 5.62
N LEU A 109 -24.69 0.01 6.41
CA LEU A 109 -25.41 -1.23 6.12
C LEU A 109 -26.93 -1.08 6.23
N LYS A 110 -27.41 -0.31 7.21
CA LYS A 110 -28.84 -0.04 7.41
C LYS A 110 -29.43 0.85 6.31
N ARG A 111 -28.63 1.81 5.82
CA ARG A 111 -29.03 2.76 4.77
C ARG A 111 -27.89 2.90 3.76
N PRO A 112 -27.75 1.94 2.82
CA PRO A 112 -26.71 2.00 1.81
C PRO A 112 -26.82 3.27 0.96
N GLY A 113 -25.70 3.93 0.75
CA GLY A 113 -25.60 5.11 -0.10
C GLY A 113 -25.41 4.77 -1.58
N LYS A 114 -25.15 5.79 -2.37
CA LYS A 114 -24.78 5.69 -3.79
C LYS A 114 -23.55 6.55 -4.08
N GLY A 115 -22.79 6.19 -5.11
CA GLY A 115 -21.59 6.91 -5.54
C GLY A 115 -20.32 6.53 -4.77
N PRO A 116 -19.23 7.31 -4.88
CA PRO A 116 -17.94 6.92 -4.31
C PRO A 116 -17.99 6.75 -2.79
N VAL A 117 -17.33 5.72 -2.29
CA VAL A 117 -17.27 5.39 -0.86
C VAL A 117 -15.82 5.21 -0.42
N LEU A 118 -15.51 5.68 0.79
CA LEU A 118 -14.21 5.51 1.44
C LEU A 118 -14.42 4.75 2.73
N ILE A 119 -14.03 3.48 2.76
CA ILE A 119 -14.12 2.61 3.93
C ILE A 119 -12.82 2.73 4.71
N VAL A 120 -12.91 3.09 5.99
CA VAL A 120 -11.76 3.52 6.79
C VAL A 120 -11.47 2.53 7.92
N ALA A 121 -10.24 2.02 7.92
CA ALA A 121 -9.65 1.11 8.88
C ALA A 121 -10.57 -0.05 9.30
N PRO A 122 -11.10 -0.84 8.36
CA PRO A 122 -11.83 -2.03 8.75
C PRO A 122 -10.88 -3.09 9.34
N SER A 123 -11.36 -3.77 10.37
CA SER A 123 -10.68 -4.90 11.01
C SER A 123 -11.06 -6.24 10.37
N ALA A 124 -10.22 -7.27 10.49
CA ALA A 124 -10.49 -8.60 9.91
C ALA A 124 -11.86 -9.18 10.34
N ALA A 125 -12.31 -8.88 11.56
CA ALA A 125 -13.63 -9.28 12.07
C ALA A 125 -14.80 -8.65 11.31
N GLN A 126 -14.57 -7.51 10.64
CA GLN A 126 -15.57 -6.77 9.88
C GLN A 126 -15.56 -7.10 8.38
N ALA A 127 -14.67 -7.97 7.92
CA ALA A 127 -14.57 -8.36 6.51
C ALA A 127 -15.92 -8.76 5.90
N GLY A 128 -16.71 -9.59 6.60
CA GLY A 128 -18.04 -9.99 6.13
C GLY A 128 -19.06 -8.84 6.06
N GLN A 129 -18.99 -7.89 7.00
CA GLN A 129 -19.84 -6.69 6.99
C GLN A 129 -19.46 -5.75 5.85
N VAL A 130 -18.16 -5.57 5.61
CA VAL A 130 -17.65 -4.80 4.48
C VAL A 130 -18.09 -5.44 3.16
N ALA A 131 -17.94 -6.75 2.98
CA ALA A 131 -18.40 -7.43 1.76
C ALA A 131 -19.91 -7.21 1.51
N ARG A 132 -20.74 -7.35 2.55
CA ARG A 132 -22.18 -7.04 2.47
C ARG A 132 -22.45 -5.58 2.08
N LEU A 133 -21.67 -4.65 2.63
CA LEU A 133 -21.79 -3.24 2.27
C LEU A 133 -21.46 -3.03 0.78
N LEU A 134 -20.41 -3.66 0.25
CA LEU A 134 -20.04 -3.55 -1.15
C LEU A 134 -21.12 -4.04 -2.11
N HIS A 135 -21.89 -5.06 -1.74
CA HIS A 135 -23.04 -5.54 -2.51
C HIS A 135 -24.25 -4.60 -2.43
N ALA A 136 -24.44 -3.95 -1.28
CA ALA A 136 -25.58 -3.08 -1.04
C ALA A 136 -25.35 -1.64 -1.52
N TRP A 137 -24.10 -1.18 -1.58
CA TRP A 137 -23.73 0.19 -1.94
C TRP A 137 -23.84 0.43 -3.44
N GLY A 138 -24.57 1.48 -3.82
CA GLY A 138 -24.94 1.70 -5.22
C GLY A 138 -23.89 2.49 -6.03
N GLY A 139 -23.06 1.79 -6.80
CA GLY A 139 -22.20 2.39 -7.83
C GLY A 139 -21.05 3.26 -7.29
N GLY A 140 -20.24 3.79 -8.21
CA GLY A 140 -19.03 4.54 -7.94
C GLY A 140 -17.80 3.69 -7.59
N PRO A 141 -16.61 4.32 -7.52
CA PRO A 141 -15.41 3.66 -7.04
C PRO A 141 -15.45 3.45 -5.53
N VAL A 142 -14.89 2.34 -5.09
CA VAL A 142 -14.74 1.98 -3.67
C VAL A 142 -13.29 2.15 -3.29
N LEU A 143 -13.04 2.99 -2.29
CA LEU A 143 -11.72 3.22 -1.72
C LEU A 143 -11.65 2.54 -0.35
N MET A 144 -10.57 1.82 -0.12
CA MET A 144 -10.23 1.26 1.19
C MET A 144 -9.00 1.96 1.74
N LEU A 145 -9.07 2.47 2.97
CA LEU A 145 -7.95 3.10 3.65
C LEU A 145 -7.58 2.31 4.90
N ASN A 146 -6.31 1.91 4.99
CA ASN A 146 -5.70 1.28 6.17
C ASN A 146 -6.45 0.05 6.70
N ALA A 147 -6.87 -0.87 5.82
CA ALA A 147 -7.46 -2.13 6.27
C ALA A 147 -6.44 -2.95 7.09
N GLU A 148 -6.89 -3.59 8.16
CA GLU A 148 -6.02 -4.37 9.05
C GLU A 148 -5.69 -5.77 8.52
N TRP A 149 -6.32 -6.20 7.42
CA TRP A 149 -6.05 -7.49 6.80
C TRP A 149 -5.34 -7.34 5.46
N GLU A 150 -4.54 -8.34 5.11
CA GLU A 150 -3.91 -8.42 3.81
C GLU A 150 -4.97 -8.67 2.72
N MET A 151 -5.11 -7.68 1.84
CA MET A 151 -6.08 -7.69 0.74
C MET A 151 -5.59 -8.53 -0.46
N GLU A 152 -4.29 -8.85 -0.50
CA GLU A 152 -3.69 -9.89 -1.34
C GLU A 152 -3.23 -11.02 -0.40
N GLY A 153 -3.86 -12.21 -0.41
CA GLY A 153 -3.26 -13.40 0.25
C GLY A 153 -4.06 -14.16 1.32
N GLY A 154 -5.30 -13.78 1.63
CA GLY A 154 -6.24 -14.67 2.31
C GLY A 154 -6.28 -14.58 3.84
N GLY A 155 -7.02 -13.60 4.36
CA GLY A 155 -7.51 -13.61 5.74
C GLY A 155 -8.53 -14.74 6.01
N SER A 156 -8.94 -14.89 7.28
CA SER A 156 -9.84 -15.94 7.83
C SER A 156 -11.27 -15.95 7.28
N SER A 157 -11.53 -15.28 6.17
CA SER A 157 -12.84 -15.17 5.55
C SER A 157 -13.08 -16.28 4.51
N SER A 158 -14.34 -16.58 4.24
CA SER A 158 -14.74 -17.55 3.22
C SER A 158 -14.18 -17.17 1.83
N PRO A 159 -13.97 -18.12 0.91
CA PRO A 159 -13.48 -17.83 -0.44
C PRO A 159 -14.29 -16.74 -1.17
N GLU A 160 -15.61 -16.74 -0.99
CA GLU A 160 -16.51 -15.72 -1.54
C GLU A 160 -16.22 -14.33 -0.97
N THR A 161 -16.07 -14.23 0.35
CA THR A 161 -15.71 -12.96 1.01
C THR A 161 -14.33 -12.47 0.54
N ARG A 162 -13.37 -13.37 0.31
CA ARG A 162 -12.06 -12.99 -0.25
C ARG A 162 -12.17 -12.44 -1.67
N GLN A 163 -13.04 -13.03 -2.49
CA GLN A 163 -13.28 -12.55 -3.85
C GLN A 163 -13.93 -11.16 -3.85
N ASP A 164 -14.89 -10.93 -2.95
CA ASP A 164 -15.54 -9.63 -2.78
C ASP A 164 -14.60 -8.55 -2.24
N LEU A 165 -13.60 -8.94 -1.45
CA LEU A 165 -12.63 -8.02 -0.86
C LEU A 165 -11.33 -7.90 -1.66
N ARG A 166 -11.38 -8.16 -2.96
CA ARG A 166 -10.24 -7.91 -3.86
C ARG A 166 -10.18 -6.43 -4.25
N PHE A 167 -9.12 -5.77 -3.80
CA PHE A 167 -8.81 -4.38 -4.13
C PHE A 167 -7.43 -4.31 -4.78
N ASP A 168 -7.25 -3.37 -5.70
CA ASP A 168 -5.93 -3.03 -6.20
C ASP A 168 -5.25 -2.03 -5.25
N ALA A 169 -4.12 -2.41 -4.67
CA ALA A 169 -3.35 -1.50 -3.82
C ALA A 169 -2.66 -0.43 -4.67
N VAL A 170 -3.20 0.78 -4.65
CA VAL A 170 -2.74 1.89 -5.51
C VAL A 170 -1.64 2.68 -4.85
N TYR A 171 -1.71 2.82 -3.53
CA TYR A 171 -0.67 3.47 -2.75
C TYR A 171 -0.47 2.71 -1.45
N VAL A 172 0.75 2.29 -1.17
CA VAL A 172 1.14 1.70 0.11
C VAL A 172 2.44 2.34 0.51
N PHE A 173 2.47 2.89 1.71
CA PHE A 173 3.66 3.38 2.37
C PHE A 173 3.72 2.76 3.77
N MET A 174 4.53 1.72 3.94
CA MET A 174 4.64 0.98 5.18
C MET A 174 6.08 1.06 5.72
N PRO A 175 6.34 1.93 6.70
CA PRO A 175 7.59 1.93 7.44
C PRO A 175 7.80 0.58 8.15
N LEU A 176 9.01 0.05 8.04
CA LEU A 176 9.46 -1.18 8.68
C LEU A 176 10.55 -0.85 9.72
N ASN A 177 10.34 -1.33 10.94
CA ASN A 177 11.39 -1.37 11.96
C ASN A 177 12.07 -2.73 11.93
N ILE A 178 13.16 -2.85 11.16
CA ILE A 178 13.82 -4.15 10.94
C ILE A 178 14.89 -4.36 12.02
N LYS A 179 14.72 -5.40 12.83
CA LYS A 179 15.74 -5.86 13.78
C LYS A 179 16.71 -6.81 13.05
N ALA A 180 17.87 -6.31 12.66
CA ALA A 180 18.90 -7.12 12.00
C ALA A 180 20.05 -7.42 12.97
N LEU A 181 20.06 -8.62 13.57
CA LEU A 181 21.09 -9.22 14.46
C LEU A 181 21.62 -8.33 15.61
N VAL A 182 22.19 -7.15 15.32
CA VAL A 182 22.78 -6.19 16.27
C VAL A 182 22.38 -4.72 15.98
N THR A 183 21.82 -4.41 14.81
CA THR A 183 21.47 -3.02 14.40
C THR A 183 20.01 -2.92 13.98
N ARG A 184 19.34 -1.83 14.37
CA ARG A 184 18.07 -1.43 13.74
C ARG A 184 18.37 -0.82 12.38
N LYS A 185 17.59 -1.21 11.38
CA LYS A 185 17.60 -0.57 10.07
C LYS A 185 16.20 -0.09 9.73
N ASP A 186 16.10 1.14 9.24
CA ASP A 186 14.85 1.69 8.75
C ASP A 186 14.61 1.14 7.35
N GLY A 187 13.50 0.43 7.18
CA GLY A 187 13.06 -0.10 5.90
C GLY A 187 11.69 0.43 5.55
N ILE A 188 11.29 0.32 4.29
CA ILE A 188 9.95 0.70 3.83
C ILE A 188 9.49 -0.29 2.77
N VAL A 189 8.25 -0.77 2.90
CA VAL A 189 7.52 -1.37 1.76
C VAL A 189 6.72 -0.27 1.10
N MET A 190 6.96 -0.08 -0.20
CA MET A 190 6.27 0.95 -0.96
C MET A 190 5.66 0.39 -2.23
N ARG A 191 4.44 0.83 -2.53
CA ARG A 191 3.81 0.72 -3.85
C ARG A 191 3.19 2.07 -4.18
N SER A 192 3.49 2.61 -5.36
CA SER A 192 2.79 3.78 -5.89
C SER A 192 2.46 3.49 -7.35
N ALA A 193 1.18 3.24 -7.59
CA ALA A 193 0.67 2.77 -8.88
C ALA A 193 -0.11 3.90 -9.56
N GLY A 194 0.58 4.82 -10.23
CA GLY A 194 -0.07 5.73 -11.20
C GLY A 194 -0.67 4.98 -12.41
N ARG A 195 -0.22 3.73 -12.65
CA ARG A 195 -0.75 2.80 -13.66
C ARG A 195 -0.87 1.38 -13.07
N ALA A 196 -1.75 0.56 -13.64
CA ALA A 196 -1.89 -0.83 -13.24
C ALA A 196 -0.56 -1.59 -13.36
N GLY A 197 -0.25 -2.45 -12.39
CA GLY A 197 0.95 -3.31 -12.42
C GLY A 197 2.24 -2.69 -11.89
N ALA A 198 2.19 -1.53 -11.23
CA ALA A 198 3.38 -0.99 -10.56
C ALA A 198 3.91 -1.98 -9.50
N PRO A 199 5.23 -2.27 -9.48
CA PRO A 199 5.80 -3.28 -8.62
C PRO A 199 5.80 -2.81 -7.16
N TRP A 200 5.71 -3.79 -6.26
CA TRP A 200 6.02 -3.61 -4.86
C TRP A 200 7.53 -3.48 -4.69
N ARG A 201 7.99 -2.52 -3.90
CA ARG A 201 9.40 -2.31 -3.63
C ARG A 201 9.69 -2.39 -2.14
N ILE A 202 10.84 -2.97 -1.81
CA ILE A 202 11.42 -2.95 -0.47
C ILE A 202 12.62 -2.01 -0.52
N LEU A 203 12.59 -0.99 0.31
CA LEU A 203 13.63 0.04 0.43
C LEU A 203 14.30 -0.07 1.79
N LEU A 204 15.58 0.24 1.84
CA LEU A 204 16.38 0.26 3.07
C LEU A 204 17.12 1.60 3.16
N LEU A 205 17.10 2.23 4.34
CA LEU A 205 17.92 3.40 4.60
C LEU A 205 19.36 2.96 4.85
N ALA A 206 20.22 3.18 3.86
CA ALA A 206 21.64 2.89 3.95
C ALA A 206 22.45 4.17 3.73
N LYS A 207 23.33 4.50 4.68
CA LYS A 207 24.21 5.69 4.60
C LYS A 207 23.45 6.99 4.30
N GLY A 208 22.27 7.15 4.90
CA GLY A 208 21.41 8.32 4.73
C GLY A 208 20.65 8.39 3.40
N LYS A 209 20.62 7.31 2.60
CA LYS A 209 19.88 7.25 1.34
C LYS A 209 18.98 6.03 1.29
N TRP A 210 17.79 6.18 0.71
CA TRP A 210 16.89 5.06 0.43
C TRP A 210 17.41 4.26 -0.76
N GLU A 211 17.71 2.99 -0.53
CA GLU A 211 18.19 2.07 -1.56
C GLU A 211 17.15 0.96 -1.80
N PRO A 212 16.75 0.68 -3.05
CA PRO A 212 15.87 -0.43 -3.38
C PRO A 212 16.63 -1.75 -3.25
N ILE A 213 16.18 -2.60 -2.34
CA ILE A 213 16.82 -3.90 -2.08
C ILE A 213 16.05 -5.06 -2.73
N ALA A 214 14.77 -4.85 -3.07
CA ALA A 214 13.98 -5.81 -3.83
C ALA A 214 12.81 -5.14 -4.58
N SER A 215 12.35 -5.82 -5.64
CA SER A 215 11.17 -5.49 -6.43
C SER A 215 10.36 -6.76 -6.67
N MET A 216 9.05 -6.70 -6.46
CA MET A 216 8.16 -7.86 -6.46
C MET A 216 6.84 -7.55 -7.18
N ALA A 217 6.26 -8.56 -7.82
CA ALA A 217 4.98 -8.44 -8.51
C ALA A 217 3.78 -8.45 -7.55
N GLN A 218 3.94 -9.04 -6.36
CA GLN A 218 2.92 -9.16 -5.32
C GLN A 218 3.42 -8.54 -4.02
N ARG A 219 2.49 -8.29 -3.07
CA ARG A 219 2.83 -7.77 -1.76
C ARG A 219 3.90 -8.65 -1.08
N PRO A 220 5.02 -8.07 -0.63
CA PRO A 220 6.04 -8.83 0.09
C PRO A 220 5.51 -9.38 1.41
N THR A 221 5.77 -10.66 1.67
CA THR A 221 5.55 -11.29 2.98
C THR A 221 6.69 -10.94 3.94
N SER A 222 6.54 -11.28 5.23
CA SER A 222 7.64 -11.17 6.21
C SER A 222 8.88 -11.96 5.77
N SER A 223 8.70 -13.17 5.26
CA SER A 223 9.77 -14.02 4.72
C SER A 223 10.50 -13.36 3.53
N ASP A 224 9.74 -12.71 2.64
CA ASP A 224 10.31 -11.98 1.50
C ASP A 224 11.18 -10.79 1.95
N ILE A 225 10.73 -10.07 2.97
CA ILE A 225 11.47 -8.94 3.56
C ILE A 225 12.77 -9.43 4.20
N GLU A 226 12.71 -10.49 5.02
CA GLU A 226 13.89 -11.08 5.67
C GLU A 226 14.90 -11.60 4.65
N THR A 227 14.43 -12.33 3.64
CA THR A 227 15.27 -12.86 2.55
C THR A 227 15.95 -11.72 1.78
N SER A 228 15.20 -10.67 1.44
CA SER A 228 15.75 -9.51 0.73
C SER A 228 16.83 -8.79 1.55
N LEU A 229 16.62 -8.66 2.86
CA LEU A 229 17.59 -8.06 3.77
C LEU A 229 18.87 -8.91 3.91
N TYR A 230 18.71 -10.23 4.00
CA TYR A 230 19.83 -11.17 4.05
C TYR A 230 20.67 -11.05 2.78
N ASN A 231 20.03 -11.10 1.60
CA ASN A 231 20.69 -10.96 0.31
C ASN A 231 21.43 -9.62 0.17
N TYR A 232 20.79 -8.52 0.56
CA TYR A 232 21.43 -7.20 0.56
C TYR A 232 22.66 -7.17 1.48
N THR A 233 22.56 -7.73 2.69
CA THR A 233 23.66 -7.73 3.67
C THR A 233 24.83 -8.60 3.19
N ALA A 234 24.55 -9.75 2.57
CA ALA A 234 25.58 -10.61 1.98
C ALA A 234 26.30 -9.92 0.80
N ALA A 235 25.55 -9.25 -0.08
CA ALA A 235 26.10 -8.52 -1.22
C ALA A 235 26.92 -7.28 -0.82
N THR A 236 26.57 -6.64 0.30
CA THR A 236 27.22 -5.42 0.79
C THR A 236 28.29 -5.66 1.85
N SER A 237 28.51 -6.92 2.26
CA SER A 237 29.48 -7.28 3.28
C SER A 237 30.92 -6.87 2.91
N PRO A 238 31.69 -6.28 3.84
CA PRO A 238 33.10 -5.94 3.62
C PRO A 238 33.98 -7.14 3.24
N LEU A 239 33.62 -8.35 3.68
CA LEU A 239 34.38 -9.58 3.40
C LEU A 239 34.33 -9.94 1.90
N THR A 240 33.19 -9.76 1.24
CA THR A 240 33.04 -9.97 -0.22
C THR A 240 33.75 -8.89 -1.04
N LYS A 241 33.84 -7.64 -0.53
CA LYS A 241 34.64 -6.58 -1.16
C LYS A 241 36.15 -6.78 -1.00
N GLY A 242 36.59 -7.33 0.13
CA GLY A 242 37.99 -7.66 0.39
C GLY A 242 38.54 -8.71 -0.58
N ILE A 243 37.76 -9.76 -0.87
CA ILE A 243 38.16 -10.82 -1.81
C ILE A 243 38.25 -10.30 -3.26
N SER A 244 37.33 -9.42 -3.68
CA SER A 244 37.39 -8.80 -5.01
C SER A 244 38.59 -7.85 -5.17
N ALA A 245 38.92 -7.08 -4.12
CA ALA A 245 40.09 -6.21 -4.11
C ALA A 245 41.42 -7.01 -4.19
N VAL A 246 41.52 -8.12 -3.46
CA VAL A 246 42.70 -9.01 -3.52
C VAL A 246 42.79 -9.69 -4.89
N ARG A 247 41.70 -10.18 -5.47
CA ARG A 247 41.69 -10.82 -6.79
C ARG A 247 42.09 -9.86 -7.92
N ASN A 248 41.64 -8.60 -7.86
CA ASN A 248 42.05 -7.56 -8.83
C ASN A 248 43.52 -7.13 -8.67
N LEU A 249 44.09 -7.22 -7.47
CA LEU A 249 45.52 -6.99 -7.24
C LEU A 249 46.40 -8.12 -7.80
N PHE A 250 45.93 -9.38 -7.74
CA PHE A 250 46.66 -10.53 -8.30
C PHE A 250 46.55 -10.64 -9.83
N ASN A 251 45.44 -10.20 -10.44
CA ASN A 251 45.29 -10.19 -11.90
C ASN A 251 45.98 -9.03 -12.62
N LYS A 252 46.50 -8.03 -11.89
CA LYS A 252 47.20 -6.86 -12.46
C LYS A 252 48.74 -7.01 -12.49
N ARG A 253 49.24 -8.19 -12.13
CA ARG A 253 50.68 -8.53 -12.06
C ARG A 253 51.07 -9.72 -12.95
N GLN A 254 50.24 -10.06 -13.95
CA GLN A 254 50.63 -10.86 -15.11
C GLN A 254 50.47 -9.99 -16.36
#